data_AF-Q970W8-F1
#
_entry.id   AF-Q970W8-F1
#
_cell.length_a   1.000
_cell.length_b   1.000
_cell.length_c   1.000
_cell.angle_alpha   90.00
_cell.angle_beta   90.00
_cell.angle_gamma   90.00
#
_symmetry.space_group_name_H-M   'P 1'
#
loop_
_entity.id
_entity.type
_entity.pdbx_description
1 polymer ?
#
loop_
_entity_poly.entity_id
_entity_poly.type
_entity_poly.pdbx_seq_one_letter_code
_entity_poly.pdbx_strand_id
1 'polypeptide(L)'
;MVKPIVRKIQLTGGSTYIISLPKTWVKQYLLQPGDEIEIFQDRHARLILVPKKSESNEKKEKKISLNCDRPDISFVIREIIAYYMAGFTLLTVSCSKFSSEDRERIKETIRNRLLGAEIIDEDSNSLTIQFLVSEKELSLTKSITRAANISYNMLRDSFKALYDGDSDLSKEIISRDDDVDRFYFYIVRQLSLSIEYPEIIENEKYNLTQLVNLYSVAKSIERVSDHSLRIVDQLPILGKLEEKEIYDHGNEVADFFKSSINAFNEKDKDMSHNIINKEFELLYKNRSLSEKVLNLNYSPKKTSSLLIILDSVRRVIRYSIDIAEATIDLLAKQTEQDEELDN
;
A
#
# COMPACT_ATOMS: atom_id res chain seq x y z
N MET A 1 -2.45 -12.83 26.29
CA MET A 1 -3.55 -13.76 25.99
C MET A 1 -4.52 -13.78 27.16
N VAL A 2 -5.81 -13.58 26.91
CA VAL A 2 -6.86 -13.77 27.92
C VAL A 2 -6.95 -15.27 28.24
N LYS A 3 -7.07 -15.66 29.52
CA LYS A 3 -7.21 -17.07 29.89
C LYS A 3 -8.48 -17.66 29.26
N PRO A 4 -8.42 -18.89 28.69
CA PRO A 4 -9.59 -19.52 28.09
C PRO A 4 -10.66 -19.80 29.15
N ILE A 5 -11.92 -19.49 28.81
CA ILE A 5 -13.08 -19.83 29.64
C ILE A 5 -13.59 -21.19 29.16
N VAL A 6 -13.49 -22.20 30.03
CA VAL A 6 -13.97 -23.55 29.71
C VAL A 6 -15.43 -23.70 30.13
N ARG A 7 -16.24 -24.28 29.24
CA ARG A 7 -17.66 -24.61 29.46
C ARG A 7 -17.92 -26.01 28.96
N LYS A 8 -18.80 -26.73 29.67
CA LYS A 8 -19.26 -28.04 29.24
C LYS A 8 -20.36 -27.86 28.20
N ILE A 9 -20.33 -28.68 27.16
CA ILE A 9 -21.46 -28.88 26.26
C ILE A 9 -22.53 -29.66 27.03
N GLN A 10 -23.78 -29.23 26.93
CA GLN A 10 -24.93 -29.90 27.55
C GLN A 10 -25.89 -30.36 26.46
N LEU A 11 -26.46 -31.56 26.61
CA LEU A 11 -27.48 -32.08 25.71
C LEU A 11 -28.86 -31.82 26.32
N THR A 12 -29.74 -31.18 25.58
CA THR A 12 -31.12 -30.87 25.97
C THR A 12 -32.08 -31.38 24.90
N GLY A 13 -33.23 -31.94 25.31
CA GLY A 13 -34.26 -32.41 24.38
C GLY A 13 -33.85 -33.60 23.49
N GLY A 14 -32.77 -34.31 23.83
CA GLY A 14 -32.30 -35.51 23.13
C GLY A 14 -31.53 -35.26 21.83
N SER A 15 -31.61 -34.05 21.26
CA SER A 15 -30.98 -33.72 19.96
C SER A 15 -30.27 -32.36 19.93
N THR A 16 -30.46 -31.49 20.93
CA THR A 16 -29.91 -30.13 20.91
C THR A 16 -28.74 -29.97 21.88
N TYR A 17 -27.59 -29.57 21.37
CA TYR A 17 -26.43 -29.23 22.18
C TYR A 17 -26.44 -27.74 22.52
N ILE A 18 -26.14 -27.41 23.78
CA ILE A 18 -26.07 -26.04 24.28
C ILE A 18 -24.75 -25.80 25.03
N ILE A 19 -24.26 -24.56 24.95
CA ILE A 19 -23.11 -24.06 25.71
C ILE A 19 -23.50 -22.77 26.44
N SER A 20 -23.09 -22.61 27.69
CA SER A 20 -23.39 -21.41 28.46
C SER A 20 -22.39 -20.29 28.15
N LEU A 21 -22.90 -19.11 27.79
CA LEU A 21 -22.08 -17.95 27.46
C LEU A 21 -21.48 -17.29 28.72
N PRO A 22 -20.31 -16.63 28.63
CA PRO A 22 -19.75 -15.89 29.74
C PRO A 22 -20.67 -14.75 30.18
N LYS A 23 -21.00 -14.70 31.49
CA LYS A 23 -21.89 -13.66 32.06
C LYS A 23 -21.38 -12.24 31.80
N THR A 24 -20.07 -12.04 31.78
CA THR A 24 -19.45 -10.74 31.46
C THR A 24 -19.69 -10.33 30.02
N TRP A 25 -19.58 -11.26 29.07
CA TRP A 25 -19.84 -11.02 27.65
C TRP A 25 -21.33 -10.73 27.39
N VAL A 26 -22.23 -11.53 27.97
CA VAL A 26 -23.69 -11.30 27.91
C VAL A 26 -24.05 -9.90 28.41
N LYS A 27 -23.46 -9.47 29.54
CA LYS A 27 -23.66 -8.12 30.09
C LYS A 27 -23.06 -7.01 29.21
N GLN A 28 -21.87 -7.22 28.65
CA GLN A 28 -21.18 -6.26 27.80
C GLN A 28 -22.01 -5.89 26.57
N TYR A 29 -22.70 -6.87 25.98
CA TYR A 29 -23.56 -6.70 24.82
C TYR A 29 -25.05 -6.54 25.18
N LEU A 30 -25.37 -6.34 26.48
CA LEU A 30 -26.73 -6.13 26.99
C LEU A 30 -27.76 -7.21 26.58
N LEU A 31 -27.29 -8.42 26.32
CA LEU A 31 -28.12 -9.50 25.78
C LEU A 31 -29.12 -10.03 26.81
N GLN A 32 -30.34 -10.29 26.34
CA GLN A 32 -31.46 -10.83 27.10
C GLN A 32 -31.86 -12.23 26.59
N PRO A 33 -32.54 -13.05 27.41
CA PRO A 33 -33.15 -14.29 26.94
C PRO A 33 -34.06 -14.04 25.73
N GLY A 34 -33.86 -14.81 24.65
CA GLY A 34 -34.57 -14.64 23.38
C GLY A 34 -33.83 -13.80 22.33
N ASP A 35 -32.71 -13.16 22.69
CA ASP A 35 -31.83 -12.53 21.71
C ASP A 35 -31.10 -13.59 20.87
N GLU A 36 -30.99 -13.33 19.56
CA GLU A 36 -30.35 -14.22 18.60
C GLU A 36 -28.84 -13.97 18.53
N ILE A 37 -28.06 -15.04 18.35
CA ILE A 37 -26.61 -15.01 18.14
C ILE A 37 -26.30 -15.77 16.86
N GLU A 38 -25.61 -15.11 15.95
CA GLU A 38 -25.06 -15.72 14.76
C GLU A 38 -23.82 -16.53 15.13
N ILE A 39 -23.71 -17.71 14.51
CA ILE A 39 -22.61 -18.64 14.74
C ILE A 39 -21.95 -18.88 13.40
N PHE A 40 -20.72 -18.40 13.26
CA PHE A 40 -19.88 -18.68 12.12
C PHE A 40 -18.85 -19.74 12.50
N GLN A 41 -18.54 -20.63 11.57
CA GLN A 41 -17.38 -21.52 11.69
C GLN A 41 -16.29 -20.94 10.81
N ASP A 42 -15.12 -20.67 11.38
CA ASP A 42 -13.96 -20.27 10.58
C ASP A 42 -13.21 -21.48 10.00
N ARG A 43 -12.18 -21.20 9.19
CA ARG A 43 -11.37 -22.22 8.51
C ARG A 43 -10.65 -23.18 9.47
N HIS A 44 -10.45 -22.79 10.74
CA HIS A 44 -9.82 -23.64 11.75
C HIS A 44 -10.87 -24.36 12.63
N ALA A 45 -12.10 -24.50 12.12
CA ALA A 45 -13.23 -25.10 12.83
C ALA A 45 -13.58 -24.43 14.16
N ARG A 46 -13.16 -23.17 14.38
CA ARG A 46 -13.51 -22.40 15.58
C ARG A 46 -14.89 -21.78 15.37
N LEU A 47 -15.70 -21.79 16.41
CA LEU A 47 -16.98 -21.11 16.41
C LEU A 47 -16.81 -19.66 16.83
N ILE A 48 -17.22 -18.73 15.97
CA ILE A 48 -17.29 -17.30 16.21
C ILE A 48 -18.75 -16.94 16.49
N LEU A 49 -18.99 -16.35 17.66
CA LEU A 49 -20.32 -15.99 18.14
C LEU A 49 -20.50 -14.47 18.03
N VAL A 50 -21.51 -14.03 17.27
CA VAL A 50 -21.80 -12.60 17.02
C VAL A 50 -23.26 -12.32 17.39
N PRO A 51 -23.57 -11.35 18.28
CA PRO A 51 -24.96 -11.04 18.59
C PRO A 51 -25.69 -10.40 17.41
N LYS A 52 -26.84 -10.97 17.00
CA LYS A 52 -27.61 -10.52 15.82
C LYS A 52 -28.24 -9.13 16.02
N LYS A 53 -28.74 -8.84 17.23
CA LYS A 53 -29.24 -7.50 17.60
C LYS A 53 -28.15 -6.42 17.64
N SER A 54 -26.89 -6.81 17.55
CA SER A 54 -25.82 -5.85 17.32
C SER A 54 -25.78 -5.35 15.88
N GLU A 55 -26.76 -5.64 15.03
CA GLU A 55 -27.02 -4.94 13.75
C GLU A 55 -27.38 -3.46 13.95
N SER A 56 -27.63 -2.99 15.18
CA SER A 56 -27.49 -1.56 15.51
C SER A 56 -26.01 -1.16 15.74
N ASN A 57 -25.05 -1.94 15.26
CA ASN A 57 -23.77 -1.43 14.83
C ASN A 57 -23.99 -0.88 13.42
N GLU A 58 -24.38 0.39 13.33
CA GLU A 58 -23.60 1.25 12.42
C GLU A 58 -22.14 0.79 12.58
N LYS A 59 -21.50 0.26 11.51
CA LYS A 59 -20.07 -0.09 11.49
C LYS A 59 -19.40 0.95 12.39
N LYS A 60 -18.94 0.62 13.61
CA LYS A 60 -18.62 1.65 14.61
C LYS A 60 -17.65 2.61 13.96
N GLU A 61 -18.16 3.76 13.54
CA GLU A 61 -17.44 4.59 12.61
C GLU A 61 -16.17 5.01 13.35
N LYS A 62 -15.01 4.66 12.80
CA LYS A 62 -13.74 5.06 13.39
C LYS A 62 -13.63 6.56 13.14
N LYS A 63 -14.01 7.35 14.14
CA LYS A 63 -13.98 8.81 14.15
C LYS A 63 -12.78 9.30 14.95
N ILE A 64 -12.15 10.38 14.50
CA ILE A 64 -11.05 11.02 15.23
C ILE A 64 -11.10 12.54 15.05
N SER A 65 -10.65 13.26 16.08
CA SER A 65 -10.42 14.70 16.02
C SER A 65 -8.93 14.98 16.15
N LEU A 66 -8.40 15.78 15.24
CA LEU A 66 -6.98 16.13 15.14
C LEU A 66 -6.80 17.62 15.43
N ASN A 67 -5.91 17.96 16.36
CA ASN A 67 -5.52 19.34 16.60
C ASN A 67 -4.37 19.73 15.63
N CYS A 68 -4.60 20.79 14.87
CA CYS A 68 -3.71 21.28 13.83
C CYS A 68 -2.73 22.37 14.32
N ASP A 69 -2.81 22.81 15.59
CA ASP A 69 -1.92 23.81 16.21
C ASP A 69 -0.49 23.25 16.38
N ARG A 70 0.18 23.08 15.25
CA ARG A 70 1.51 22.51 15.10
C ARG A 70 2.42 23.51 14.38
N PRO A 71 3.75 23.40 14.54
CA PRO A 71 4.68 24.31 13.86
C PRO A 71 4.64 24.23 12.33
N ASP A 72 4.21 23.09 11.77
CA ASP A 72 4.20 22.84 10.33
C ASP A 72 2.99 21.97 9.97
N ILE A 73 2.25 22.41 8.94
CA ILE A 73 1.04 21.73 8.46
C ILE A 73 1.34 20.32 7.90
N SER A 74 2.59 20.05 7.51
CA SER A 74 3.03 18.75 7.02
C SER A 74 2.89 17.65 8.10
N PHE A 75 2.91 18.01 9.39
CA PHE A 75 2.61 17.06 10.47
C PHE A 75 1.14 16.62 10.43
N VAL A 76 0.24 17.59 10.26
CA VAL A 76 -1.21 17.36 10.15
C VAL A 76 -1.51 16.52 8.92
N ILE A 77 -0.91 16.83 7.78
CA ILE A 77 -1.07 16.06 6.54
C ILE A 77 -0.66 14.58 6.74
N ARG A 78 0.50 14.33 7.36
CA ARG A 78 0.96 12.95 7.65
C ARG A 78 0.00 12.21 8.58
N GLU A 79 -0.57 12.88 9.58
CA GLU A 79 -1.58 12.28 10.46
C GLU A 79 -2.89 11.98 9.73
N ILE A 80 -3.35 12.87 8.84
CA ILE A 80 -4.53 12.62 7.99
C ILE A 80 -4.33 11.35 7.15
N ILE A 81 -3.18 11.23 6.48
CA ILE A 81 -2.84 10.04 5.67
C ILE A 81 -2.75 8.80 6.57
N ALA A 82 -2.16 8.91 7.77
CA ALA A 82 -2.08 7.79 8.72
C ALA A 82 -3.47 7.30 9.17
N TYR A 83 -4.38 8.21 9.51
CA TYR A 83 -5.75 7.86 9.89
C TYR A 83 -6.54 7.28 8.71
N TYR A 84 -6.32 7.80 7.50
CA TYR A 84 -6.87 7.21 6.28
C TYR A 84 -6.38 5.77 6.09
N MET A 85 -5.08 5.50 6.17
CA MET A 85 -4.53 4.14 6.05
C MET A 85 -5.00 3.22 7.19
N ALA A 86 -5.23 3.75 8.39
CA ALA A 86 -5.71 2.98 9.55
C ALA A 86 -7.21 2.61 9.47
N GLY A 87 -7.92 2.99 8.41
CA GLY A 87 -9.32 2.62 8.22
C GLY A 87 -10.32 3.52 8.96
N PHE A 88 -9.93 4.75 9.36
CA PHE A 88 -10.90 5.71 9.89
C PHE A 88 -11.94 6.06 8.83
N THR A 89 -13.16 6.41 9.24
CA THR A 89 -14.25 6.81 8.32
C THR A 89 -14.53 8.30 8.37
N LEU A 90 -14.24 8.94 9.51
CA LEU A 90 -14.42 10.37 9.69
C LEU A 90 -13.24 10.97 10.45
N LEU A 91 -12.72 12.10 9.97
CA LEU A 91 -11.66 12.84 10.62
C LEU A 91 -12.00 14.33 10.64
N THR A 92 -11.97 14.94 11.82
CA THR A 92 -12.16 16.38 11.97
C THR A 92 -10.84 17.03 12.38
N VAL A 93 -10.30 17.88 11.52
CA VAL A 93 -9.14 18.73 11.84
C VAL A 93 -9.66 20.01 12.48
N SER A 94 -9.10 20.41 13.62
CA SER A 94 -9.44 21.66 14.32
C SER A 94 -8.19 22.46 14.63
N CYS A 95 -8.26 23.77 14.42
CA CYS A 95 -7.15 24.70 14.57
C CYS A 95 -7.60 25.93 15.38
N SER A 96 -6.72 26.49 16.20
CA SER A 96 -6.95 27.81 16.81
C SER A 96 -7.01 28.92 15.76
N LYS A 97 -6.18 28.80 14.71
CA LYS A 97 -6.18 29.68 13.53
C LYS A 97 -5.87 28.86 12.28
N PHE A 98 -6.87 28.68 11.43
CA PHE A 98 -6.69 28.03 10.13
C PHE A 98 -6.26 29.07 9.09
N SER A 99 -5.00 29.08 8.65
CA SER A 99 -4.58 29.95 7.55
C SER A 99 -5.18 29.46 6.22
N SER A 100 -5.45 30.37 5.28
CA SER A 100 -5.98 29.98 3.97
C SER A 100 -5.01 29.10 3.18
N GLU A 101 -3.70 29.30 3.35
CA GLU A 101 -2.65 28.51 2.72
C GLU A 101 -2.59 27.08 3.27
N ASP A 102 -2.56 26.92 4.60
CA ASP A 102 -2.55 25.60 5.24
C ASP A 102 -3.80 24.80 4.86
N ARG A 103 -4.94 25.51 4.79
CA ARG A 103 -6.21 24.90 4.39
C ARG A 103 -6.15 24.40 2.96
N GLU A 104 -5.67 25.21 2.02
CA GLU A 104 -5.59 24.79 0.63
C GLU A 104 -4.61 23.61 0.45
N ARG A 105 -3.47 23.61 1.16
CA ARG A 105 -2.52 22.49 1.14
C ARG A 105 -3.14 21.18 1.63
N ILE A 106 -3.94 21.21 2.70
CA ILE A 106 -4.69 20.04 3.18
C ILE A 106 -5.68 19.58 2.10
N LYS A 107 -6.47 20.51 1.56
CA LYS A 107 -7.49 20.19 0.54
C LYS A 107 -6.87 19.57 -0.72
N GLU A 108 -5.78 20.15 -1.21
CA GLU A 108 -5.04 19.64 -2.37
C GLU A 108 -4.52 18.22 -2.11
N THR A 109 -3.92 17.98 -0.94
CA THR A 109 -3.44 16.65 -0.57
C THR A 109 -4.58 15.62 -0.54
N ILE A 110 -5.74 15.98 0.02
CA ILE A 110 -6.91 15.10 0.07
C ILE A 110 -7.36 14.75 -1.36
N ARG A 111 -7.54 15.76 -2.22
CA ARG A 111 -8.03 15.57 -3.60
C ARG A 111 -7.07 14.72 -4.44
N ASN A 112 -5.77 14.96 -4.32
CA ASN A 112 -4.78 14.33 -5.17
C ASN A 112 -4.39 12.93 -4.67
N ARG A 113 -4.24 12.75 -3.35
CA ARG A 113 -3.63 11.54 -2.77
C ARG A 113 -4.58 10.61 -2.04
N LEU A 114 -5.81 11.02 -1.71
CA LEU A 114 -6.72 10.18 -0.91
C LEU A 114 -7.96 9.78 -1.71
N LEU A 115 -7.96 8.55 -2.24
CA LEU A 115 -9.11 8.00 -2.96
C LEU A 115 -10.34 7.92 -2.06
N GLY A 116 -11.48 8.45 -2.52
CA GLY A 116 -12.74 8.42 -1.78
C GLY A 116 -12.76 9.29 -0.52
N ALA A 117 -11.82 10.24 -0.37
CA ALA A 117 -11.86 11.22 0.70
C ALA A 117 -12.59 12.48 0.24
N GLU A 118 -13.64 12.86 0.95
CA GLU A 118 -14.45 14.05 0.66
C GLU A 118 -14.49 14.97 1.88
N ILE A 119 -14.49 16.28 1.63
CA ILE A 119 -14.66 17.27 2.70
C ILE A 119 -16.15 17.55 2.81
N ILE A 120 -16.74 17.18 3.94
CA ILE A 120 -18.19 17.27 4.16
C ILE A 120 -18.61 18.50 4.96
N ASP A 121 -17.67 19.09 5.70
CA ASP A 121 -17.92 20.28 6.51
C ASP A 121 -16.66 21.13 6.64
N GLU A 122 -16.84 22.44 6.62
CA GLU A 122 -15.76 23.42 6.66
C GLU A 122 -16.20 24.71 7.36
N ASP A 123 -15.51 25.04 8.45
CA ASP A 123 -15.70 26.27 9.21
C ASP A 123 -14.45 27.16 9.17
N SER A 124 -14.47 28.27 9.90
CA SER A 124 -13.28 29.13 10.07
C SER A 124 -12.12 28.38 10.76
N ASN A 125 -12.44 27.42 11.65
CA ASN A 125 -11.47 26.77 12.54
C ASN A 125 -11.42 25.25 12.40
N SER A 126 -12.30 24.65 11.59
CA SER A 126 -12.39 23.19 11.44
C SER A 126 -12.62 22.76 10.00
N LEU A 127 -12.18 21.54 9.70
CA LEU A 127 -12.37 20.85 8.43
C LEU A 127 -12.68 19.38 8.72
N THR A 128 -13.85 18.90 8.28
CA THR A 128 -14.28 17.51 8.47
C THR A 128 -14.18 16.75 7.16
N ILE A 129 -13.45 15.64 7.21
CA ILE A 129 -13.16 14.75 6.09
C ILE A 129 -13.89 13.44 6.33
N GLN A 130 -14.66 13.00 5.33
CA GLN A 130 -15.28 11.69 5.29
C GLN A 130 -14.55 10.81 4.28
N PHE A 131 -14.16 9.62 4.71
CA PHE A 131 -13.52 8.62 3.86
C PHE A 131 -14.57 7.66 3.30
N LEU A 132 -15.24 8.08 2.23
CA LEU A 132 -16.28 7.41 1.46
C LEU A 132 -15.72 6.33 0.51
N VAL A 133 -14.86 5.46 1.04
CA VAL A 133 -14.35 4.34 0.26
C VAL A 133 -15.34 3.18 0.34
N SER A 134 -16.14 3.00 -0.71
CA SER A 134 -16.89 1.77 -0.90
C SER A 134 -15.92 0.63 -1.24
N GLU A 135 -15.76 -0.32 -0.32
CA GLU A 135 -14.94 -1.53 -0.46
C GLU A 135 -15.28 -2.36 -1.73
N LYS A 136 -16.41 -2.07 -2.39
CA LYS A 136 -16.90 -2.81 -3.57
C LYS A 136 -16.51 -2.21 -4.92
N GLU A 137 -16.02 -0.98 -5.00
CA GLU A 137 -15.87 -0.29 -6.30
C GLU A 137 -14.48 -0.43 -6.94
N LEU A 138 -13.41 -0.56 -6.13
CA LEU A 138 -12.04 -0.71 -6.65
C LEU A 138 -11.31 -1.89 -5.98
N SER A 139 -11.05 -2.91 -6.78
CA SER A 139 -10.33 -4.12 -6.33
C SER A 139 -8.88 -3.82 -5.95
N LEU A 140 -8.36 -4.53 -4.94
CA LEU A 140 -6.99 -4.47 -4.46
C LEU A 140 -5.99 -4.80 -5.58
N THR A 141 -6.19 -5.91 -6.29
CA THR A 141 -5.36 -6.33 -7.43
C THR A 141 -5.31 -5.24 -8.50
N LYS A 142 -6.47 -4.70 -8.90
CA LYS A 142 -6.53 -3.61 -9.89
C LYS A 142 -5.78 -2.36 -9.43
N SER A 143 -5.83 -2.05 -8.13
CA SER A 143 -5.11 -0.90 -7.56
C SER A 143 -3.60 -1.11 -7.63
N ILE A 144 -3.11 -2.29 -7.27
CA ILE A 144 -1.69 -2.66 -7.37
C ILE A 144 -1.23 -2.58 -8.82
N THR A 145 -1.97 -3.20 -9.75
CA THR A 145 -1.62 -3.16 -11.19
C THR A 145 -1.62 -1.74 -11.75
N ARG A 146 -2.55 -0.87 -11.35
CA ARG A 146 -2.57 0.53 -11.78
C ARG A 146 -1.36 1.30 -11.26
N ALA A 147 -1.06 1.20 -9.97
CA ALA A 147 0.13 1.80 -9.38
C ALA A 147 1.41 1.34 -10.10
N ALA A 148 1.51 0.04 -10.35
CA ALA A 148 2.65 -0.58 -11.03
C ALA A 148 2.85 -0.04 -12.46
N ASN A 149 1.77 0.10 -13.23
CA ASN A 149 1.82 0.64 -14.59
C ASN A 149 2.23 2.12 -14.62
N ILE A 150 1.71 2.93 -13.69
CA ILE A 150 2.10 4.34 -13.58
C ILE A 150 3.58 4.43 -13.22
N SER A 151 4.02 3.69 -12.20
CA SER A 151 5.41 3.63 -11.75
C SER A 151 6.38 3.20 -12.86
N TYR A 152 6.03 2.15 -13.63
CA TYR A 152 6.85 1.71 -14.77
C TYR A 152 6.99 2.81 -15.82
N ASN A 153 5.90 3.49 -16.16
CA ASN A 153 5.93 4.59 -17.12
C ASN A 153 6.73 5.78 -16.60
N MET A 154 6.59 6.14 -15.31
CA MET A 154 7.41 7.17 -14.66
C MET A 154 8.89 6.83 -14.75
N LEU A 155 9.28 5.59 -14.47
CA LEU A 155 10.67 5.16 -14.54
C LEU A 155 11.22 5.27 -15.97
N ARG A 156 10.50 4.74 -16.97
CA ARG A 156 10.90 4.85 -18.38
C ARG A 156 10.99 6.31 -18.83
N ASP A 157 9.98 7.10 -18.49
CA ASP A 157 9.92 8.52 -18.85
C ASP A 157 11.02 9.33 -18.15
N SER A 158 11.46 8.94 -16.94
CA SER A 158 12.57 9.60 -16.24
C SER A 158 13.90 9.46 -17.00
N PHE A 159 14.20 8.27 -17.52
CA PHE A 159 15.39 8.08 -18.36
C PHE A 159 15.25 8.78 -19.71
N LYS A 160 14.04 8.78 -20.30
CA LYS A 160 13.78 9.51 -21.54
C LYS A 160 13.96 11.02 -21.35
N ALA A 161 13.39 11.61 -20.31
CA ALA A 161 13.50 13.03 -19.98
C ALA A 161 14.97 13.43 -19.81
N LEU A 162 15.76 12.62 -19.09
CA LEU A 162 17.20 12.83 -18.97
C LEU A 162 17.91 12.73 -20.32
N TYR A 163 17.62 11.70 -21.11
CA TYR A 163 18.31 11.47 -22.37
C TYR A 163 17.96 12.49 -23.44
N ASP A 164 16.75 13.04 -23.45
CA ASP A 164 16.31 14.04 -24.42
C ASP A 164 16.59 15.47 -23.93
N GLY A 165 16.81 15.67 -22.63
CA GLY A 165 16.93 16.99 -22.01
C GLY A 165 15.58 17.67 -21.78
N ASP A 166 14.51 16.88 -21.66
CA ASP A 166 13.12 17.34 -21.66
C ASP A 166 12.65 17.74 -20.25
N SER A 167 12.67 19.05 -19.99
CA SER A 167 12.23 19.62 -18.71
C SER A 167 10.72 19.63 -18.52
N ASP A 168 9.93 19.52 -19.58
CA ASP A 168 8.47 19.49 -19.47
C ASP A 168 7.99 18.08 -19.11
N LEU A 169 8.58 17.05 -19.73
CA LEU A 169 8.37 15.66 -19.32
C LEU A 169 8.78 15.44 -17.84
N SER A 170 9.83 16.11 -17.38
CA SER A 170 10.23 16.08 -15.95
C SER A 170 9.12 16.57 -15.01
N LYS A 171 8.43 17.68 -15.35
CA LYS A 171 7.30 18.20 -14.55
C LYS A 171 6.10 17.26 -14.57
N GLU A 172 5.83 16.63 -15.72
CA GLU A 172 4.76 15.63 -15.82
C GLU A 172 5.01 14.45 -14.89
N ILE A 173 6.26 13.94 -14.84
CA ILE A 173 6.62 12.82 -13.95
C ILE A 173 6.37 13.20 -12.48
N ILE A 174 6.74 14.41 -12.07
CA ILE A 174 6.48 14.91 -10.70
C ILE A 174 4.98 14.88 -10.37
N SER A 175 4.11 15.29 -11.31
CA SER A 175 2.66 15.28 -11.09
C SER A 175 2.05 13.87 -10.98
N ARG A 176 2.66 12.86 -11.61
CA ARG A 176 2.18 11.46 -11.60
C ARG A 176 2.54 10.73 -10.30
N ASP A 177 3.44 11.28 -9.49
CA ASP A 177 3.83 10.71 -8.20
C ASP A 177 2.63 10.67 -7.22
N ASP A 178 1.85 11.75 -7.19
CA ASP A 178 0.61 11.83 -6.41
C ASP A 178 -0.38 10.71 -6.79
N ASP A 179 -0.42 10.30 -8.07
CA ASP A 179 -1.29 9.21 -8.53
C ASP A 179 -0.82 7.85 -7.99
N VAL A 180 0.49 7.61 -7.90
CA VAL A 180 1.04 6.38 -7.31
C VAL A 180 0.78 6.36 -5.81
N ASP A 181 1.08 7.46 -5.11
CA ASP A 181 0.79 7.68 -3.70
C ASP A 181 -0.68 7.36 -3.38
N ARG A 182 -1.59 7.84 -4.25
CA ARG A 182 -3.02 7.63 -4.12
C ARG A 182 -3.41 6.15 -4.10
N PHE A 183 -2.87 5.36 -5.03
CA PHE A 183 -3.12 3.92 -5.04
C PHE A 183 -2.41 3.23 -3.87
N TYR A 184 -1.19 3.63 -3.51
CA TYR A 184 -0.46 3.06 -2.39
C TYR A 184 -1.23 3.24 -1.08
N PHE A 185 -1.66 4.45 -0.73
CA PHE A 185 -2.43 4.69 0.49
C PHE A 185 -3.76 3.93 0.47
N TYR A 186 -4.44 3.85 -0.68
CA TYR A 186 -5.64 3.05 -0.82
C TYR A 186 -5.39 1.56 -0.56
N ILE A 187 -4.33 0.99 -1.13
CA ILE A 187 -3.94 -0.40 -0.91
C ILE A 187 -3.69 -0.65 0.57
N VAL A 188 -2.89 0.19 1.24
CA VAL A 188 -2.60 0.03 2.68
C VAL A 188 -3.88 0.14 3.53
N ARG A 189 -4.81 1.02 3.15
CA ARG A 189 -6.13 1.10 3.79
C ARG A 189 -6.92 -0.19 3.65
N GLN A 190 -7.01 -0.77 2.45
CA GLN A 190 -7.71 -2.04 2.22
C GLN A 190 -7.06 -3.18 3.01
N LEU A 191 -5.73 -3.27 3.01
CA LEU A 191 -5.01 -4.28 3.80
C LEU A 191 -5.28 -4.12 5.30
N SER A 192 -5.32 -2.88 5.81
CA SER A 192 -5.62 -2.60 7.23
C SER A 192 -7.06 -2.95 7.60
N LEU A 193 -8.03 -2.61 6.75
CA LEU A 193 -9.43 -2.95 6.94
C LEU A 193 -9.67 -4.46 6.86
N SER A 194 -8.91 -5.19 6.03
CA SER A 194 -9.09 -6.63 5.85
C SER A 194 -8.83 -7.46 7.11
N ILE A 195 -8.13 -6.91 8.11
CA ILE A 195 -7.95 -7.55 9.42
C ILE A 195 -9.29 -7.65 10.18
N GLU A 196 -10.12 -6.62 10.06
CA GLU A 196 -11.45 -6.56 10.70
C GLU A 196 -12.54 -7.13 9.78
N TYR A 197 -12.35 -6.99 8.47
CA TYR A 197 -13.28 -7.39 7.40
C TYR A 197 -12.56 -8.28 6.36
N PRO A 198 -12.25 -9.55 6.67
CA PRO A 198 -11.50 -10.44 5.77
C PRO A 198 -12.10 -10.61 4.38
N GLU A 199 -13.41 -10.40 4.23
CA GLU A 199 -14.14 -10.46 2.95
C GLU A 199 -13.53 -9.55 1.87
N ILE A 200 -12.88 -8.45 2.25
CA ILE A 200 -12.20 -7.52 1.34
C ILE A 200 -11.18 -8.26 0.46
N ILE A 201 -10.39 -9.16 1.05
CA ILE A 201 -9.30 -9.87 0.36
C ILE A 201 -9.71 -11.28 -0.09
N GLU A 202 -10.65 -11.91 0.62
CA GLU A 202 -11.14 -13.25 0.28
C GLU A 202 -11.88 -13.28 -1.05
N ASN A 203 -12.60 -12.19 -1.37
CA ASN A 203 -13.23 -12.01 -2.69
C ASN A 203 -12.21 -12.00 -3.85
N GLU A 204 -10.94 -11.70 -3.57
CA GLU A 204 -9.83 -11.72 -4.52
C GLU A 204 -8.96 -12.99 -4.39
N LYS A 205 -9.43 -13.98 -3.63
CA LYS A 205 -8.74 -15.27 -3.38
C LYS A 205 -7.39 -15.08 -2.67
N TYR A 206 -7.29 -14.06 -1.83
CA TYR A 206 -6.19 -13.90 -0.89
C TYR A 206 -6.63 -14.26 0.53
N ASN A 207 -5.65 -14.45 1.42
CA ASN A 207 -5.87 -14.70 2.84
C ASN A 207 -5.01 -13.77 3.72
N LEU A 208 -5.29 -13.76 5.02
CA LEU A 208 -4.66 -12.83 5.96
C LEU A 208 -3.13 -13.02 6.07
N THR A 209 -2.60 -14.22 5.83
CA THR A 209 -1.15 -14.48 5.94
C THR A 209 -0.37 -13.84 4.78
N GLN A 210 -1.05 -13.55 3.67
CA GLN A 210 -0.49 -12.92 2.47
C GLN A 210 -0.44 -11.38 2.55
N LEU A 211 -1.05 -10.74 3.56
CA LEU A 211 -1.10 -9.28 3.68
C LEU A 211 0.27 -8.61 3.68
N VAL A 212 1.26 -9.22 4.37
CA VAL A 212 2.62 -8.69 4.41
C VAL A 212 3.30 -8.69 3.04
N ASN A 213 2.99 -9.69 2.20
CA ASN A 213 3.54 -9.80 0.85
C ASN A 213 2.90 -8.77 -0.08
N LEU A 214 1.57 -8.61 0.00
CA LEU A 214 0.83 -7.58 -0.75
C LEU A 214 1.28 -6.17 -0.38
N TYR A 215 1.51 -5.91 0.92
CA TYR A 215 2.09 -4.66 1.38
C TYR A 215 3.51 -4.45 0.83
N SER A 216 4.35 -5.49 0.85
CA SER A 216 5.72 -5.43 0.32
C SER A 216 5.73 -5.03 -1.15
N VAL A 217 4.90 -5.68 -1.97
CA VAL A 217 4.75 -5.36 -3.41
C VAL A 217 4.31 -3.91 -3.62
N ALA A 218 3.27 -3.47 -2.92
CA ALA A 218 2.77 -2.10 -3.02
C ALA A 218 3.84 -1.07 -2.62
N LYS A 219 4.61 -1.35 -1.55
CA LYS A 219 5.68 -0.45 -1.11
C LYS A 219 6.87 -0.44 -2.07
N SER A 220 7.22 -1.57 -2.67
CA SER A 220 8.28 -1.63 -3.69
C SER A 220 7.91 -0.82 -4.94
N ILE A 221 6.64 -0.87 -5.37
CA ILE A 221 6.13 -0.04 -6.48
C ILE A 221 6.22 1.46 -6.17
N GLU A 222 5.77 1.89 -4.99
CA GLU A 222 5.87 3.30 -4.58
C GLU A 222 7.34 3.76 -4.53
N ARG A 223 8.24 2.95 -3.98
CA ARG A 223 9.68 3.28 -3.95
C ARG A 223 10.31 3.40 -5.34
N VAL A 224 9.86 2.62 -6.33
CA VAL A 224 10.33 2.80 -7.72
C VAL A 224 9.89 4.14 -8.28
N SER A 225 8.72 4.64 -7.89
CA SER A 225 8.22 5.96 -8.28
C SER A 225 9.04 7.08 -7.64
N ASP A 226 9.34 6.98 -6.34
CA ASP A 226 10.29 7.88 -5.65
C ASP A 226 11.64 7.95 -6.37
N HIS A 227 12.16 6.79 -6.79
CA HIS A 227 13.43 6.73 -7.50
C HIS A 227 13.36 7.31 -8.91
N SER A 228 12.20 7.27 -9.57
CA SER A 228 11.96 7.95 -10.84
C SER A 228 12.06 9.47 -10.68
N LEU A 229 11.55 10.02 -9.57
CA LEU A 229 11.74 11.43 -9.22
C LEU A 229 13.20 11.76 -8.94
N ARG A 230 13.89 10.96 -8.11
CA ARG A 230 15.33 11.19 -7.82
C ARG A 230 16.20 11.18 -9.07
N ILE A 231 15.85 10.38 -10.08
CA ILE A 231 16.50 10.34 -11.39
C ILE A 231 16.26 11.66 -12.13
N VAL A 232 14.99 12.08 -12.27
CA VAL A 232 14.66 13.28 -13.04
C VAL A 232 15.13 14.57 -12.37
N ASP A 233 15.27 14.58 -11.04
CA ASP A 233 15.85 15.68 -10.25
C ASP A 233 17.31 15.99 -10.63
N GLN A 234 17.99 15.07 -11.31
CA GLN A 234 19.35 15.30 -11.81
C GLN A 234 19.37 16.09 -13.12
N LEU A 235 18.24 16.24 -13.81
CA LEU A 235 18.14 16.92 -15.11
C LEU A 235 18.66 18.36 -15.07
N PRO A 236 18.31 19.22 -14.08
CA PRO A 236 18.82 20.60 -14.03
C PRO A 236 20.34 20.70 -13.89
N ILE A 237 20.99 19.66 -13.32
CA ILE A 237 22.44 19.62 -13.14
C ILE A 237 23.14 19.14 -14.41
N LEU A 238 22.58 18.11 -15.05
CA LEU A 238 23.15 17.48 -16.23
C LEU A 238 22.82 18.25 -17.52
N GLY A 239 21.65 18.90 -17.58
CA GLY A 239 21.03 19.44 -18.80
C GLY A 239 20.51 18.33 -19.72
N LYS A 240 21.34 17.30 -19.96
CA LYS A 240 21.04 16.10 -20.73
C LYS A 240 21.98 14.97 -20.33
N LEU A 241 21.52 13.73 -20.36
CA LEU A 241 22.36 12.54 -20.18
C LEU A 241 23.08 12.20 -21.48
N GLU A 242 24.41 12.29 -21.48
CA GLU A 242 25.25 11.99 -22.65
C GLU A 242 25.69 10.53 -22.69
N GLU A 243 25.73 9.88 -21.52
CA GLU A 243 26.21 8.53 -21.31
C GLU A 243 25.17 7.50 -21.75
N LYS A 244 25.17 7.16 -23.04
CA LYS A 244 24.23 6.18 -23.63
C LYS A 244 24.17 4.85 -22.88
N GLU A 245 25.28 4.35 -22.36
CA GLU A 245 25.31 3.10 -21.58
C GLU A 245 24.47 3.18 -20.29
N ILE A 246 24.41 4.34 -19.64
CA ILE A 246 23.58 4.55 -18.45
C ILE A 246 22.10 4.61 -18.85
N TYR A 247 21.78 5.27 -19.97
CA TYR A 247 20.43 5.28 -20.52
C TYR A 247 19.95 3.87 -20.90
N ASP A 248 20.77 3.11 -21.62
CA ASP A 248 20.45 1.75 -22.05
C ASP A 248 20.25 0.83 -20.81
N HIS A 249 21.12 0.94 -19.80
CA HIS A 249 20.98 0.17 -18.57
C HIS A 249 19.75 0.57 -17.75
N GLY A 250 19.41 1.86 -17.70
CA GLY A 250 18.18 2.34 -17.05
C GLY A 250 16.92 1.74 -17.67
N ASN A 251 16.84 1.70 -19.00
CA ASN A 251 15.70 1.09 -19.71
C ASN A 251 15.65 -0.44 -19.52
N GLU A 252 16.79 -1.11 -19.56
CA GLU A 252 16.88 -2.55 -19.24
C GLU A 252 16.34 -2.85 -17.82
N VAL A 253 16.67 -2.01 -16.85
CA VAL A 253 16.17 -2.13 -15.47
C VAL A 253 14.68 -1.78 -15.37
N ALA A 254 14.17 -0.85 -16.17
CA ALA A 254 12.74 -0.57 -16.25
C ALA A 254 11.95 -1.78 -16.78
N ASP A 255 12.46 -2.47 -17.80
CA ASP A 255 11.85 -3.69 -18.33
C ASP A 255 11.98 -4.88 -17.35
N PHE A 256 13.06 -4.92 -16.58
CA PHE A 256 13.23 -5.87 -15.47
C PHE A 256 12.16 -5.64 -14.38
N PHE A 257 11.90 -4.39 -14.00
CA PHE A 257 10.82 -4.03 -13.09
C PHE A 257 9.45 -4.45 -13.63
N LYS A 258 9.16 -4.17 -14.90
CA LYS A 258 7.92 -4.63 -15.54
C LYS A 258 7.76 -6.15 -15.53
N SER A 259 8.85 -6.88 -15.74
CA SER A 259 8.86 -8.34 -15.65
C SER A 259 8.45 -8.82 -14.26
N SER A 260 8.93 -8.17 -13.19
CA SER A 260 8.52 -8.50 -11.81
C SER A 260 7.05 -8.24 -11.54
N ILE A 261 6.50 -7.17 -12.09
CA ILE A 261 5.06 -6.85 -12.01
C ILE A 261 4.23 -7.91 -12.74
N ASN A 262 4.67 -8.34 -13.93
CA ASN A 262 3.97 -9.37 -14.70
C ASN A 262 3.98 -10.71 -13.94
N ALA A 263 5.13 -11.11 -13.39
CA ALA A 263 5.23 -12.31 -12.57
C ALA A 263 4.24 -12.29 -11.40
N PHE A 264 4.12 -11.15 -10.71
CA PHE A 264 3.15 -10.95 -9.64
C PHE A 264 1.70 -11.05 -10.12
N ASN A 265 1.34 -10.32 -11.18
CA ASN A 265 -0.03 -10.27 -11.70
C ASN A 265 -0.49 -11.64 -12.24
N GLU A 266 0.40 -12.36 -12.91
CA GLU A 266 0.15 -13.67 -13.52
C GLU A 266 0.30 -14.82 -12.53
N LYS A 267 0.76 -14.54 -11.30
CA LYS A 267 1.09 -15.54 -10.27
C LYS A 267 2.11 -16.57 -10.80
N ASP A 268 3.08 -16.11 -11.57
CA ASP A 268 4.09 -16.95 -12.22
C ASP A 268 5.34 -17.10 -11.34
N LYS A 269 5.46 -18.29 -10.73
CA LYS A 269 6.58 -18.67 -9.86
C LYS A 269 7.89 -18.84 -10.65
N ASP A 270 7.83 -19.41 -11.85
CA ASP A 270 9.02 -19.68 -12.66
C ASP A 270 9.61 -18.37 -13.20
N MET A 271 8.75 -17.45 -13.64
CA MET A 271 9.15 -16.09 -14.00
C MET A 271 9.80 -15.38 -12.82
N SER A 272 9.26 -15.52 -11.62
CA SER A 272 9.85 -14.94 -10.40
C SER A 272 11.26 -15.50 -10.11
N HIS A 273 11.46 -16.81 -10.21
CA HIS A 273 12.80 -17.42 -10.07
C HIS A 273 13.78 -16.91 -11.13
N ASN A 274 13.34 -16.78 -12.38
CA ASN A 274 14.18 -16.27 -13.47
C ASN A 274 14.60 -14.80 -13.26
N ILE A 275 13.71 -13.98 -12.70
CA ILE A 275 14.01 -12.59 -12.34
C ILE A 275 15.09 -12.54 -11.26
N ILE A 276 14.95 -13.36 -10.22
CA ILE A 276 15.96 -13.45 -9.13
C ILE A 276 17.33 -13.85 -9.67
N ASN A 277 17.39 -14.82 -10.58
CA ASN A 277 18.65 -15.28 -11.17
C ASN A 277 19.37 -14.20 -12.00
N LYS A 278 18.64 -13.24 -12.58
CA LYS A 278 19.22 -12.13 -13.36
C LYS A 278 19.81 -11.01 -12.49
N GLU A 279 19.57 -11.02 -11.17
CA GLU A 279 19.99 -9.94 -10.27
C GLU A 279 21.49 -9.67 -10.36
N PHE A 280 22.31 -10.72 -10.31
CA PHE A 280 23.77 -10.60 -10.28
C PHE A 280 24.30 -9.87 -11.52
N GLU A 281 23.78 -10.20 -12.70
CA GLU A 281 24.19 -9.59 -13.97
C GLU A 281 23.91 -8.08 -13.99
N LEU A 282 22.68 -7.68 -13.63
CA LEU A 282 22.27 -6.28 -13.62
C LEU A 282 23.05 -5.46 -12.59
N LEU A 283 23.24 -6.00 -11.38
CA LEU A 283 24.02 -5.31 -10.34
C LEU A 283 25.50 -5.19 -10.70
N TYR A 284 26.07 -6.22 -11.33
CA TYR A 284 27.44 -6.18 -11.82
C TYR A 284 27.62 -5.08 -12.89
N LYS A 285 26.69 -5.02 -13.85
CA LYS A 285 26.67 -3.96 -14.88
C LYS A 285 26.54 -2.57 -14.26
N ASN A 286 25.63 -2.38 -13.31
CA ASN A 286 25.45 -1.10 -12.60
C ASN A 286 26.73 -0.66 -11.86
N ARG A 287 27.41 -1.62 -11.21
CA ARG A 287 28.68 -1.37 -10.52
C ARG A 287 29.78 -0.98 -11.50
N SER A 288 29.93 -1.70 -12.61
CA SER A 288 30.91 -1.39 -13.65
C SER A 288 30.71 0.03 -14.22
N LEU A 289 29.46 0.43 -14.47
CA LEU A 289 29.13 1.80 -14.88
C LEU A 289 29.52 2.84 -13.82
N SER A 290 29.28 2.54 -12.54
CA SER A 290 29.66 3.42 -11.43
C SER A 290 31.18 3.61 -11.36
N GLU A 291 31.94 2.53 -11.50
CA GLU A 291 33.41 2.56 -11.53
C GLU A 291 33.92 3.34 -12.75
N LYS A 292 33.28 3.18 -13.92
CA LYS A 292 33.59 3.96 -15.13
C LYS A 292 33.36 5.45 -14.90
N VAL A 293 32.23 5.86 -14.32
CA VAL A 293 31.92 7.26 -14.00
C VAL A 293 32.98 7.87 -13.07
N LEU A 294 33.46 7.12 -12.08
CA LEU A 294 34.50 7.58 -11.15
C LEU A 294 35.88 7.78 -11.82
N ASN A 295 36.17 7.01 -12.86
CA ASN A 295 37.44 7.09 -13.60
C ASN A 295 37.44 8.16 -14.70
N LEU A 296 36.29 8.77 -14.98
CA LEU A 296 36.16 9.85 -15.97
C LEU A 296 36.42 11.22 -15.31
N ASN A 297 37.10 12.10 -16.05
CA ASN A 297 37.45 13.46 -15.59
C ASN A 297 36.25 14.44 -15.68
N TYR A 298 35.09 14.06 -15.16
CA TYR A 298 33.94 14.95 -15.05
C TYR A 298 34.07 15.93 -13.88
N SER A 299 33.27 16.99 -13.92
CA SER A 299 33.16 17.89 -12.76
C SER A 299 32.54 17.13 -11.58
N PRO A 300 32.90 17.47 -10.32
CA PRO A 300 32.33 16.82 -9.15
C PRO A 300 30.80 16.79 -9.12
N LYS A 301 30.16 17.85 -9.64
CA LYS A 301 28.70 17.94 -9.78
C LYS A 301 28.14 16.92 -10.76
N LYS A 302 28.74 16.79 -11.97
CA LYS A 302 28.31 15.82 -12.98
C LYS A 302 28.56 14.40 -12.47
N THR A 303 29.74 14.11 -11.91
CA THR A 303 30.06 12.80 -11.30
C THR A 303 29.03 12.41 -10.24
N SER A 304 28.73 13.31 -9.29
CA SER A 304 27.75 13.05 -8.24
C SER A 304 26.35 12.77 -8.81
N SER A 305 25.91 13.52 -9.82
CA SER A 305 24.58 13.36 -10.43
C SER A 305 24.45 12.00 -11.12
N LEU A 306 25.47 11.58 -11.87
CA LEU A 306 25.50 10.26 -12.51
C LEU A 306 25.50 9.12 -11.49
N LEU A 307 26.21 9.26 -10.37
CA LEU A 307 26.21 8.26 -9.30
C LEU A 307 24.86 8.19 -8.56
N ILE A 308 24.13 9.30 -8.42
CA ILE A 308 22.76 9.29 -7.86
C ILE A 308 21.79 8.54 -8.77
N ILE A 309 21.91 8.71 -10.08
CA ILE A 309 21.12 7.95 -11.07
C ILE A 309 21.43 6.47 -10.94
N LEU A 310 22.71 6.08 -10.91
CA LEU A 310 23.12 4.67 -10.79
C LEU A 310 22.78 4.05 -9.43
N ASP A 311 22.75 4.81 -8.34
CA ASP A 311 22.20 4.30 -7.06
C ASP A 311 20.70 4.07 -7.17
N SER A 312 19.97 4.94 -7.85
CA SER A 312 18.53 4.76 -8.07
C SER A 312 18.24 3.54 -8.95
N VAL A 313 18.99 3.34 -10.02
CA VAL A 313 18.93 2.11 -10.85
C VAL A 313 19.18 0.87 -10.00
N ARG A 314 20.22 0.87 -9.16
CA ARG A 314 20.52 -0.22 -8.22
C ARG A 314 19.35 -0.51 -7.28
N ARG A 315 18.68 0.52 -6.78
CA ARG A 315 17.53 0.40 -5.87
C ARG A 315 16.32 -0.19 -6.58
N VAL A 316 16.03 0.24 -7.81
CA VAL A 316 14.96 -0.35 -8.64
C VAL A 316 15.19 -1.84 -8.90
N ILE A 317 16.43 -2.26 -9.17
CA ILE A 317 16.76 -3.70 -9.29
C ILE A 317 16.33 -4.43 -8.02
N ARG A 318 16.71 -3.94 -6.83
CA ARG A 318 16.37 -4.57 -5.55
C ARG A 318 14.86 -4.60 -5.29
N TYR A 319 14.13 -3.52 -5.58
CA TYR A 319 12.67 -3.52 -5.42
C TYR A 319 11.96 -4.47 -6.40
N SER A 320 12.51 -4.68 -7.59
CA SER A 320 11.99 -5.68 -8.54
C SER A 320 12.20 -7.11 -8.01
N ILE A 321 13.29 -7.34 -7.30
CA ILE A 321 13.56 -8.61 -6.61
C ILE A 321 12.60 -8.81 -5.43
N ASP A 322 12.41 -7.77 -4.60
CA ASP A 322 11.46 -7.81 -3.49
C ASP A 322 10.04 -8.20 -3.97
N ILE A 323 9.62 -7.75 -5.16
CA ILE A 323 8.34 -8.12 -5.77
C ILE A 323 8.32 -9.60 -6.20
N ALA A 324 9.40 -10.09 -6.83
CA ALA A 324 9.50 -11.50 -7.25
C ALA A 324 9.53 -12.46 -6.04
N GLU A 325 10.28 -12.12 -4.99
CA GLU A 325 10.30 -12.88 -3.73
C GLU A 325 8.93 -12.87 -3.05
N ALA A 326 8.30 -11.70 -2.92
CA ALA A 326 6.96 -11.59 -2.37
C ALA A 326 5.92 -12.39 -3.16
N THR A 327 6.09 -12.55 -4.48
CA THR A 327 5.24 -13.39 -5.33
C THR A 327 5.38 -14.87 -4.98
N ILE A 328 6.61 -15.37 -4.86
CA ILE A 328 6.88 -16.77 -4.46
C ILE A 328 6.30 -17.05 -3.07
N ASP A 329 6.54 -16.15 -2.11
CA ASP A 329 6.04 -16.28 -0.75
C ASP A 329 4.52 -16.23 -0.69
N LEU A 330 3.90 -15.41 -1.54
CA LEU A 330 2.45 -15.30 -1.62
C LEU A 330 1.84 -16.62 -2.11
N LEU A 331 2.44 -17.24 -3.12
CA LEU A 331 1.97 -18.51 -3.66
C LEU A 331 2.14 -19.66 -2.67
N ALA A 332 3.26 -19.70 -1.93
CA ALA A 332 3.48 -20.72 -0.90
C ALA A 332 2.38 -20.70 0.18
N LYS A 333 1.95 -19.50 0.59
CA LYS A 333 0.85 -19.29 1.57
C LYS A 333 -0.55 -19.57 1.02
N GLN A 334 -0.68 -19.75 -0.29
CA GLN A 334 -1.94 -20.17 -0.92
C GLN A 334 -2.11 -21.69 -0.86
N THR A 335 -1.02 -22.45 -1.03
CA THR A 335 -1.02 -23.92 -1.01
C THR A 335 -1.40 -24.51 0.36
N GLU A 336 -1.06 -23.85 1.46
CA GLU A 336 -1.50 -24.24 2.82
C GLU A 336 -3.03 -24.34 2.94
N GLN A 337 -3.78 -23.59 2.11
CA GLN A 337 -5.23 -23.53 2.17
C GLN A 337 -5.93 -24.61 1.36
N ASP A 338 -5.34 -25.04 0.24
CA ASP A 338 -5.92 -26.09 -0.61
C ASP A 338 -5.78 -27.46 0.09
N GLU A 339 -4.69 -27.68 0.84
CA GLU A 339 -4.49 -28.90 1.64
C GLU A 339 -5.39 -28.99 2.89
N GLU A 340 -5.84 -27.85 3.44
CA GLU A 340 -6.81 -27.81 4.55
C GLU A 340 -8.27 -28.04 4.10
N LEU A 341 -8.60 -27.85 2.81
CA LEU A 341 -9.94 -28.06 2.25
C LEU A 341 -10.16 -29.48 1.69
N ASP A 342 -9.07 -30.18 1.36
CA ASP A 342 -9.08 -31.55 0.84
C ASP A 342 -8.99 -32.63 1.95
N ASN A 343 -8.91 -32.23 3.23
CA ASN A 343 -8.98 -33.10 4.42
C ASN A 343 -10.20 -32.78 5.29
#